data_AF-A0A3M0P1S4-F1
#
_entry.id   AF-A0A3M0P1S4-F1
#
_cell.length_a   1.000
_cell.length_b   1.000
_cell.length_c   1.000
_cell.angle_alpha   90.00
_cell.angle_beta   90.00
_cell.angle_gamma   90.00
#
_symmetry.space_group_name_H-M   'P 1'
#
loop_
_entity.id
_entity.type
_entity.pdbx_description
1 polymer ?
#
loop_
_entity_poly.entity_id
_entity_poly.type
_entity_poly.pdbx_seq_one_letter_code
_entity_poly.pdbx_strand_id
1 'polypeptide(L)'
;MSYSDLEKFAREVMSRPEFLTDHEVYMYMKPQNGNQRTQKYINVYNVSAQSYDSIALYDKNGAKIDEIYPDETTTMNGVPAINYGVDEKNGRTGGCYLTTACVDYFGKPDDCYELETLRSFRDGFMQTSTEMKEAAKKYYVIAPKIVAKINSLPNKASVYQKMYTDLVQKCINLINKGKNKEAYETYKDYSEALEEKYL
;
A
#
# COMPACT_ATOMS: atom_id res chain seq x y z
N MET A 1 1.07 -3.15 -5.87
CA MET A 1 -0.19 -3.51 -6.56
C MET A 1 -1.20 -2.38 -6.43
N SER A 2 -2.00 -2.06 -7.46
CA SER A 2 -3.17 -1.17 -7.33
C SER A 2 -4.43 -1.98 -7.00
N TYR A 3 -5.51 -1.34 -6.54
CA TYR A 3 -6.79 -2.04 -6.29
C TYR A 3 -7.31 -2.77 -7.53
N SER A 4 -7.20 -2.14 -8.71
CA SER A 4 -7.59 -2.76 -9.98
C SER A 4 -6.76 -4.00 -10.30
N ASP A 5 -5.49 -4.03 -9.89
CA ASP A 5 -4.65 -5.19 -10.13
C ASP A 5 -4.93 -6.32 -9.12
N LEU A 6 -5.27 -5.99 -7.87
CA LEU A 6 -5.79 -6.97 -6.89
C LEU A 6 -7.11 -7.59 -7.38
N GLU A 7 -7.99 -6.79 -7.99
CA GLU A 7 -9.22 -7.31 -8.59
C GLU A 7 -8.93 -8.27 -9.76
N LYS A 8 -7.97 -7.95 -10.64
CA LYS A 8 -7.57 -8.85 -11.72
C LYS A 8 -6.95 -10.13 -11.19
N PHE A 9 -6.09 -10.02 -10.17
CA PHE A 9 -5.48 -11.15 -9.50
C PHE A 9 -6.54 -12.06 -8.86
N ALA A 10 -7.47 -11.49 -8.08
CA ALA A 10 -8.57 -12.23 -7.45
C ALA A 10 -9.48 -12.92 -8.49
N ARG A 11 -9.81 -12.24 -9.60
CA ARG A 11 -10.57 -12.82 -10.71
C ARG A 11 -9.85 -14.01 -11.33
N GLU A 12 -8.55 -13.91 -11.56
CA GLU A 12 -7.77 -15.02 -12.09
C GLU A 12 -7.77 -16.20 -11.12
N VAL A 13 -7.54 -15.97 -9.82
CA VAL A 13 -7.58 -17.02 -8.79
C VAL A 13 -8.91 -17.76 -8.81
N MET A 14 -10.03 -17.03 -8.91
CA MET A 14 -11.37 -17.62 -8.95
C MET A 14 -11.68 -18.34 -10.26
N SER A 15 -10.96 -18.05 -11.35
CA SER A 15 -11.10 -18.80 -12.61
C SER A 15 -10.33 -20.11 -12.65
N ARG A 16 -9.52 -20.40 -11.62
CA ARG A 16 -8.72 -21.63 -11.57
C ARG A 16 -9.59 -22.85 -11.24
N PRO A 17 -9.31 -24.02 -11.83
CA PRO A 17 -10.08 -25.24 -11.58
C PRO A 17 -10.25 -25.56 -10.09
N GLU A 18 -9.18 -25.43 -9.29
CA GLU A 18 -9.16 -25.73 -7.85
C GLU A 18 -10.19 -24.90 -7.06
N PHE A 19 -10.45 -23.66 -7.50
CA PHE A 19 -11.47 -22.82 -6.91
C PHE A 19 -12.88 -23.23 -7.35
N LEU A 20 -13.04 -23.50 -8.64
CA LEU A 20 -14.34 -23.80 -9.26
C LEU A 20 -14.90 -25.17 -8.87
N THR A 21 -14.03 -26.17 -8.67
CA THR A 21 -14.45 -27.54 -8.37
C THR A 21 -14.63 -27.78 -6.89
N ASP A 22 -13.71 -27.27 -6.07
CA ASP A 22 -13.60 -27.68 -4.66
C ASP A 22 -13.84 -26.54 -3.66
N HIS A 23 -14.01 -25.30 -4.13
CA HIS A 23 -14.06 -24.11 -3.27
C HIS A 23 -12.82 -24.01 -2.37
N GLU A 24 -11.67 -24.39 -2.91
CA GLU A 24 -10.41 -24.41 -2.20
C GLU A 24 -9.48 -23.30 -2.70
N VAL A 25 -8.75 -22.70 -1.76
CA VAL A 25 -7.69 -21.75 -2.05
C VAL A 25 -6.41 -22.27 -1.41
N TYR A 26 -5.44 -22.56 -2.27
CA TYR A 26 -4.08 -22.94 -1.92
C TYR A 26 -3.19 -21.72 -2.04
N MET A 27 -2.62 -21.28 -0.93
CA MET A 27 -1.69 -20.16 -0.89
C MET A 27 -0.27 -20.65 -0.59
N TYR A 28 0.67 -20.18 -1.39
CA TYR A 28 2.10 -20.40 -1.23
C TYR A 28 2.77 -19.05 -1.02
N MET A 29 3.58 -18.94 0.04
CA MET A 29 4.41 -17.78 0.33
C MET A 29 5.83 -18.25 0.66
N LYS A 30 6.86 -17.57 0.16
CA LYS A 30 8.23 -17.85 0.61
C LYS A 30 8.42 -17.24 2.01
N PRO A 31 9.10 -17.95 2.92
CA PRO A 31 9.37 -17.44 4.25
C PRO A 31 10.47 -16.38 4.21
N GLN A 32 10.37 -15.34 5.03
CA GLN A 32 11.51 -14.45 5.31
C GLN A 32 12.64 -15.17 6.09
N ASN A 33 12.37 -16.33 6.70
CA ASN A 33 13.31 -17.13 7.50
C ASN A 33 13.13 -18.67 7.35
N GLY A 34 13.23 -19.20 6.13
CA GLY A 34 13.74 -20.57 5.93
C GLY A 34 12.82 -21.80 5.97
N ASN A 35 11.48 -21.70 6.14
CA ASN A 35 10.58 -22.84 5.85
C ASN A 35 9.31 -22.45 5.08
N GLN A 36 9.11 -23.06 3.89
CA GLN A 36 7.96 -22.82 3.00
C GLN A 36 6.63 -23.05 3.73
N ARG A 37 5.76 -22.02 3.75
CA ARG A 37 4.41 -22.12 4.32
C ARG A 37 3.39 -22.26 3.18
N THR A 38 2.86 -23.46 3.03
CA THR A 38 1.66 -23.69 2.23
C THR A 38 0.46 -23.60 3.17
N GLN A 39 -0.47 -22.68 2.89
CA GLN A 39 -1.72 -22.56 3.62
C GLN A 39 -2.87 -22.99 2.71
N LYS A 40 -3.72 -23.89 3.20
CA LYS A 40 -4.93 -24.32 2.51
C LYS A 40 -6.14 -23.70 3.20
N TYR A 41 -7.05 -23.15 2.42
CA TYR A 41 -8.37 -22.70 2.83
C TYR A 41 -9.42 -23.54 2.12
N ILE A 42 -10.47 -23.92 2.85
CA ILE A 42 -11.61 -24.70 2.37
C ILE A 42 -12.87 -23.86 2.51
N ASN A 43 -13.91 -24.20 1.74
CA ASN A 43 -15.20 -23.49 1.73
C ASN A 43 -15.07 -22.00 1.35
N VAL A 44 -14.16 -21.66 0.44
CA VAL A 44 -14.03 -20.30 -0.10
C VAL A 44 -14.92 -20.16 -1.34
N TYR A 45 -15.93 -19.30 -1.23
CA TYR A 45 -16.92 -19.06 -2.29
C TYR A 45 -16.68 -17.76 -3.04
N ASN A 46 -15.91 -16.83 -2.46
CA ASN A 46 -15.51 -15.61 -3.13
C ASN A 46 -14.12 -15.15 -2.67
N VAL A 47 -13.39 -14.56 -3.60
CA VAL A 47 -12.08 -13.92 -3.39
C VAL A 47 -12.20 -12.51 -3.98
N SER A 48 -11.98 -11.48 -3.18
CA SER A 48 -12.08 -10.10 -3.69
C SER A 48 -11.05 -9.19 -3.08
N ALA A 49 -10.62 -8.19 -3.84
CA ALA A 49 -9.87 -7.06 -3.30
C ALA A 49 -10.69 -6.42 -2.18
N GLN A 50 -10.06 -6.23 -1.02
CA GLN A 50 -10.67 -5.65 0.17
C GLN A 50 -10.13 -4.24 0.43
N SER A 51 -8.85 -4.03 0.14
CA SER A 51 -8.15 -2.76 0.18
C SER A 51 -7.20 -2.64 -1.03
N TYR A 52 -6.35 -1.61 -1.02
CA TYR A 52 -5.30 -1.43 -2.01
C TYR A 52 -4.14 -2.42 -1.91
N ASP A 53 -4.04 -3.15 -0.79
CA ASP A 53 -2.96 -4.09 -0.49
C ASP A 53 -3.45 -5.45 0.04
N SER A 54 -4.77 -5.66 0.17
CA SER A 54 -5.35 -6.89 0.69
C SER A 54 -6.45 -7.50 -0.17
N ILE A 55 -6.55 -8.82 -0.11
CA ILE A 55 -7.63 -9.64 -0.65
C ILE A 55 -8.29 -10.39 0.49
N ALA A 56 -9.62 -10.42 0.50
CA ALA A 56 -10.39 -11.18 1.44
C ALA A 56 -10.95 -12.46 0.80
N LEU A 57 -10.95 -13.53 1.60
CA LEU A 57 -11.62 -14.81 1.30
C LEU A 57 -12.96 -14.83 2.02
N TYR A 58 -14.01 -15.28 1.36
CA TYR A 58 -15.36 -15.31 1.91
C TYR A 58 -16.01 -16.69 1.80
N ASP A 59 -16.81 -17.05 2.79
CA ASP A 59 -17.66 -18.23 2.76
C ASP A 59 -18.94 -17.99 1.92
N LYS A 60 -19.78 -19.03 1.79
CA LYS A 60 -21.05 -18.97 1.04
C LYS A 60 -22.06 -17.95 1.57
N ASN A 61 -21.93 -17.53 2.83
CA ASN A 61 -22.80 -16.55 3.46
C ASN A 61 -22.24 -15.13 3.36
N GLY A 62 -21.06 -14.95 2.74
CA GLY A 62 -20.36 -13.69 2.69
C GLY A 62 -19.60 -13.34 3.97
N ALA A 63 -19.41 -14.30 4.89
CA ALA A 63 -18.56 -14.11 6.07
C ALA A 63 -17.08 -14.19 5.68
N LYS A 64 -16.27 -13.23 6.14
CA LYS A 64 -14.83 -13.20 5.86
C LYS A 64 -14.12 -14.33 6.59
N ILE A 65 -13.46 -15.21 5.83
CA ILE A 65 -12.65 -16.32 6.32
C ILE A 65 -11.27 -15.81 6.72
N ASP A 66 -10.64 -15.03 5.84
CA ASP A 66 -9.30 -14.47 6.06
C ASP A 66 -9.08 -13.21 5.19
N GLU A 67 -8.06 -12.43 5.56
CA GLU A 67 -7.56 -11.29 4.82
C GLU A 67 -6.07 -11.44 4.56
N ILE A 68 -5.74 -11.56 3.28
CA ILE A 68 -4.42 -11.86 2.76
C ILE A 68 -3.81 -10.57 2.22
N TYR A 69 -2.52 -10.36 2.47
CA TYR A 69 -1.74 -9.24 1.94
C TYR A 69 -0.70 -9.80 0.96
N PRO A 70 -1.02 -9.91 -0.35
CA PRO A 70 -0.14 -10.56 -1.31
C PRO A 70 1.19 -9.83 -1.49
N ASP A 71 2.28 -10.57 -1.40
CA ASP A 71 3.63 -10.15 -1.76
C ASP A 71 4.12 -10.80 -3.08
N GLU A 72 5.35 -10.49 -3.49
CA GLU A 72 5.95 -10.96 -4.75
C GLU A 72 6.10 -12.48 -4.80
N THR A 73 6.09 -13.12 -3.64
CA THR A 73 6.23 -14.57 -3.48
C THR A 73 4.88 -15.26 -3.39
N THR A 74 3.81 -14.48 -3.21
CA THR A 74 2.46 -14.98 -3.02
C THR A 74 1.97 -15.62 -4.30
N THR A 75 1.61 -16.89 -4.21
CA THR A 75 0.93 -17.62 -5.28
C THR A 75 -0.37 -18.19 -4.71
N MET A 76 -1.50 -17.91 -5.35
CA MET A 76 -2.82 -18.42 -4.95
C MET A 76 -3.40 -19.27 -6.08
N ASN A 77 -3.70 -20.55 -5.82
CA ASN A 77 -4.15 -21.51 -6.84
C ASN A 77 -3.26 -21.49 -8.09
N GLY A 78 -1.94 -21.44 -7.89
CA GLY A 78 -0.98 -21.37 -8.99
C GLY A 78 -0.89 -20.01 -9.71
N VAL A 79 -1.68 -19.00 -9.32
CA VAL A 79 -1.60 -17.63 -9.83
C VAL A 79 -0.56 -16.84 -9.04
N PRO A 80 0.55 -16.41 -9.65
CA PRO A 80 1.54 -15.57 -8.97
C PRO A 80 1.02 -14.14 -8.87
N ALA A 81 0.97 -13.58 -7.67
CA ALA A 81 0.54 -12.20 -7.44
C ALA A 81 1.45 -11.20 -8.18
N ILE A 82 2.76 -11.51 -8.30
CA ILE A 82 3.76 -10.67 -8.99
C ILE A 82 3.37 -10.32 -10.44
N ASN A 83 2.65 -11.20 -11.14
CA ASN A 83 2.19 -10.96 -12.51
C ASN A 83 1.13 -9.84 -12.60
N TYR A 84 0.57 -9.43 -11.46
CA TYR A 84 -0.44 -8.39 -11.34
C TYR A 84 0.16 -7.15 -10.65
N GLY A 85 1.46 -6.92 -10.76
CA GLY A 85 2.08 -5.70 -10.22
C GLY A 85 2.30 -5.73 -8.71
N VAL A 86 2.66 -6.90 -8.17
CA VAL A 86 3.52 -6.87 -6.98
C VAL A 86 4.90 -6.47 -7.48
N ASP A 87 5.35 -5.28 -7.07
CA ASP A 87 6.73 -4.86 -7.36
C ASP A 87 7.68 -5.79 -6.61
N GLU A 88 8.83 -6.10 -7.21
CA GLU A 88 9.90 -7.02 -6.75
C GLU A 88 10.66 -6.50 -5.50
N LYS A 89 9.95 -5.77 -4.64
CA LYS A 89 10.38 -5.21 -3.37
C LYS A 89 9.30 -5.32 -2.32
N ASN A 90 8.75 -6.51 -2.11
CA ASN A 90 7.88 -6.75 -0.96
C ASN A 90 8.59 -7.50 0.17
N GLY A 91 9.65 -6.85 0.64
CA GLY A 91 10.03 -6.83 2.04
C GLY A 91 10.03 -5.38 2.55
N ARG A 92 8.85 -4.77 2.66
CA ARG A 92 8.57 -3.36 3.00
C ARG A 92 8.66 -2.37 1.83
N THR A 93 7.55 -1.68 1.58
CA THR A 93 7.45 -0.40 0.89
C THR A 93 7.64 -0.44 -0.64
N GLY A 94 6.53 -0.53 -1.37
CA GLY A 94 6.36 0.37 -2.52
C GLY A 94 6.38 1.80 -1.97
N GLY A 95 7.60 2.34 -1.79
CA GLY A 95 7.85 3.58 -1.06
C GLY A 95 6.93 4.66 -1.57
N CYS A 96 5.97 5.07 -0.75
CA CYS A 96 5.33 6.35 -0.97
C CYS A 96 6.42 7.43 -0.92
N TYR A 97 6.14 8.61 -1.48
CA TYR A 97 7.14 9.67 -1.51
C TYR A 97 7.62 10.09 -0.11
N LEU A 98 6.87 9.79 0.97
CA LEU A 98 7.32 9.99 2.35
C LEU A 98 8.44 9.00 2.72
N THR A 99 8.22 7.70 2.53
CA THR A 99 9.23 6.67 2.80
C THR A 99 10.44 6.85 1.89
N THR A 100 10.25 7.10 0.59
CA THR A 100 11.37 7.29 -0.34
C THR A 100 12.18 8.54 -0.02
N ALA A 101 11.53 9.64 0.39
CA ALA A 101 12.26 10.80 0.88
C ALA A 101 13.07 10.43 2.14
N CYS A 102 12.44 9.93 3.19
CA CYS A 102 13.12 9.69 4.47
C CYS A 102 14.18 8.58 4.40
N VAL A 103 13.85 7.42 3.84
CA VAL A 103 14.70 6.22 3.84
C VAL A 103 15.68 6.26 2.68
N ASP A 104 15.18 6.24 1.45
CA ASP A 104 16.04 6.06 0.27
C ASP A 104 16.94 7.27 0.01
N TYR A 105 16.44 8.49 0.26
CA TYR A 105 17.17 9.72 -0.05
C TYR A 105 17.93 10.32 1.15
N PHE A 106 17.30 10.32 2.34
CA PHE A 106 17.94 10.85 3.56
C PHE A 106 18.61 9.78 4.43
N GLY A 107 18.55 8.49 4.05
CA GLY A 107 19.23 7.41 4.76
C GLY A 107 18.70 7.14 6.17
N LYS A 108 17.47 7.57 6.48
CA LYS A 108 16.85 7.34 7.77
C LYS A 108 16.31 5.91 7.86
N PRO A 109 16.21 5.34 9.07
CA PRO A 109 15.54 4.05 9.22
C PRO A 109 14.03 4.18 8.94
N ASP A 110 13.37 3.08 8.56
CA ASP A 110 11.94 3.08 8.20
C ASP A 110 11.02 3.39 9.40
N ASP A 111 11.49 3.12 10.61
CA ASP A 111 10.88 3.47 11.90
C ASP A 111 11.39 4.81 12.44
N CYS A 112 11.92 5.68 11.59
CA CYS A 112 12.33 7.01 12.04
C CYS A 112 11.11 7.81 12.54
N TYR A 113 11.39 8.68 13.50
CA TYR A 113 10.40 9.56 14.13
C TYR A 113 9.51 10.28 13.12
N GLU A 114 10.08 10.74 12.00
CA GLU A 114 9.32 11.43 10.97
C GLU A 114 8.25 10.55 10.31
N LEU A 115 8.62 9.32 9.96
CA LEU A 115 7.70 8.38 9.35
C LEU A 115 6.66 7.87 10.34
N GLU A 116 7.07 7.54 11.57
CA GLU A 116 6.12 7.13 12.61
C GLU A 116 5.08 8.21 12.90
N THR A 117 5.51 9.47 13.00
CA THR A 117 4.62 10.61 13.24
C THR A 117 3.62 10.78 12.09
N LEU A 118 4.10 10.77 10.84
CA LEU A 118 3.23 10.96 9.67
C LEU A 118 2.31 9.76 9.41
N ARG A 119 2.79 8.53 9.63
CA ARG A 119 1.98 7.30 9.55
C ARG A 119 0.88 7.32 10.61
N SER A 120 1.22 7.61 11.87
CA SER A 120 0.22 7.74 12.94
C SER A 120 -0.79 8.85 12.67
N PHE A 121 -0.36 9.97 12.08
CA PHE A 121 -1.26 11.06 11.71
C PHE A 121 -2.26 10.63 10.62
N ARG A 122 -1.77 9.99 9.55
CA ARG A 122 -2.60 9.52 8.43
C ARG A 122 -3.54 8.37 8.83
N ASP A 123 -3.02 7.41 9.58
CA ASP A 123 -3.76 6.18 9.90
C ASP A 123 -4.62 6.34 11.17
N GLY A 124 -4.37 7.39 11.96
CA GLY A 124 -5.17 7.77 13.13
C GLY A 124 -6.02 9.02 12.89
N PHE A 125 -5.39 10.20 12.90
CA PHE A 125 -6.11 11.49 12.87
C PHE A 125 -6.97 11.66 11.60
N MET A 126 -6.44 11.32 10.43
CA MET A 126 -7.20 11.48 9.17
C MET A 126 -8.39 10.51 9.04
N GLN A 127 -8.52 9.51 9.92
CA GLN A 127 -9.67 8.60 9.90
C GLN A 127 -10.91 9.18 10.60
N THR A 128 -10.79 10.37 11.21
CA THR A 128 -11.84 10.98 12.04
C THR A 128 -12.97 11.65 11.24
N SER A 129 -12.77 11.91 9.95
CA SER A 129 -13.81 12.48 9.08
C SER A 129 -13.80 11.83 7.71
N THR A 130 -14.95 11.80 7.04
CA THR A 130 -15.09 11.24 5.69
C THR A 130 -14.15 11.92 4.70
N GLU A 131 -14.03 13.25 4.76
CA GLU A 131 -13.14 14.00 3.85
C GLU A 131 -11.67 13.62 4.03
N MET A 132 -11.18 13.63 5.27
CA MET A 132 -9.78 13.29 5.56
C MET A 132 -9.47 11.82 5.21
N LYS A 133 -10.45 10.93 5.42
CA LYS A 133 -10.33 9.52 5.05
C LYS A 133 -10.21 9.34 3.53
N GLU A 134 -11.00 10.06 2.76
CA GLU A 134 -10.87 10.05 1.29
C GLU A 134 -9.53 10.63 0.83
N ALA A 135 -9.02 11.68 1.48
CA ALA A 135 -7.67 12.19 1.20
C ALA A 135 -6.57 11.16 1.51
N ALA A 136 -6.68 10.42 2.63
CA ALA A 136 -5.76 9.35 2.98
C ALA A 136 -5.82 8.20 1.95
N LYS A 137 -7.02 7.79 1.52
CA LYS A 137 -7.18 6.78 0.46
C LYS A 137 -6.56 7.24 -0.85
N LYS A 138 -6.83 8.49 -1.26
CA LYS A 138 -6.27 9.07 -2.48
C LYS A 138 -4.74 9.03 -2.44
N TYR A 139 -4.15 9.41 -1.30
CA TYR A 139 -2.71 9.33 -1.09
C TYR A 139 -2.14 7.94 -1.39
N TYR A 140 -2.77 6.86 -0.87
CA TYR A 140 -2.30 5.49 -1.11
C TYR A 140 -2.31 5.11 -2.60
N VAL A 141 -3.22 5.69 -3.37
CA VAL A 141 -3.33 5.47 -4.82
C VAL A 141 -2.26 6.22 -5.61
N ILE A 142 -2.06 7.50 -5.29
CA ILE A 142 -1.22 8.39 -6.11
C ILE A 142 0.25 8.33 -5.73
N ALA A 143 0.59 8.08 -4.46
CA ALA A 143 1.96 8.20 -3.98
C ALA A 143 2.95 7.25 -4.67
N PRO A 144 2.64 5.96 -4.91
CA PRO A 144 3.55 5.07 -5.63
C PRO A 144 3.75 5.51 -7.09
N LYS A 145 2.71 6.01 -7.75
CA LYS A 145 2.78 6.49 -9.14
C LYS A 145 3.65 7.74 -9.27
N ILE A 146 3.48 8.68 -8.33
CA ILE A 146 4.30 9.89 -8.23
C ILE A 146 5.77 9.51 -7.99
N VAL A 147 6.07 8.55 -7.11
CA VAL A 147 7.44 8.07 -6.87
C VAL A 147 8.03 7.43 -8.12
N ALA A 148 7.30 6.59 -8.84
CA ALA A 148 7.75 6.01 -10.10
C ALA A 148 8.10 7.11 -11.12
N LYS A 149 7.27 8.15 -11.23
CA LYS A 149 7.54 9.29 -12.09
C LYS A 149 8.79 10.05 -11.66
N ILE A 150 8.91 10.40 -10.38
CA ILE A 150 10.07 11.15 -9.86
C ILE A 150 11.36 10.38 -10.05
N ASN A 151 11.36 9.07 -9.81
CA ASN A 151 12.54 8.22 -9.96
C ASN A 151 13.07 8.17 -11.40
N SER A 152 12.21 8.43 -12.40
CA SER A 152 12.61 8.54 -13.80
C SER A 152 13.27 9.89 -14.15
N LEU A 153 13.19 10.89 -13.27
CA LEU A 153 13.70 12.24 -13.53
C LEU A 153 15.20 12.34 -13.20
N PRO A 154 15.98 13.08 -14.01
CA PRO A 154 17.40 13.32 -13.74
C PRO A 154 17.60 14.16 -12.47
N ASN A 155 16.64 15.01 -12.10
CA ASN A 155 16.69 15.87 -10.92
C ASN A 155 15.94 15.31 -9.69
N LYS A 156 15.68 14.00 -9.64
CA LYS A 156 14.94 13.33 -8.54
C LYS A 156 15.44 13.70 -7.14
N ALA A 157 16.76 13.84 -6.99
CA ALA A 157 17.41 14.21 -5.75
C ALA A 157 16.89 15.56 -5.19
N SER A 158 16.83 16.58 -6.04
CA SER A 158 16.31 17.90 -5.65
C SER A 158 14.80 17.85 -5.34
N VAL A 159 14.05 17.00 -6.04
CA VAL A 159 12.62 16.81 -5.78
C VAL A 159 12.39 16.20 -4.39
N TYR A 160 13.11 15.13 -4.04
CA TYR A 160 12.98 14.50 -2.71
C TYR A 160 13.47 15.41 -1.58
N GLN A 161 14.50 16.22 -1.83
CA GLN A 161 14.94 17.24 -0.87
C GLN A 161 13.83 18.26 -0.58
N LYS A 162 13.16 18.77 -1.62
CA LYS A 162 12.03 19.69 -1.46
C LYS A 162 10.84 19.02 -0.76
N MET A 163 10.50 17.78 -1.12
CA MET A 163 9.44 17.03 -0.44
C MET A 163 9.72 16.88 1.06
N TYR A 164 10.96 16.56 1.42
CA TYR A 164 11.32 16.41 2.82
C TYR A 164 11.16 17.73 3.59
N THR A 165 11.64 18.85 3.05
CA THR A 165 11.51 20.15 3.72
C THR A 165 10.07 20.67 3.75
N ASP A 166 9.41 20.69 2.60
CA ASP A 166 8.15 21.41 2.40
C ASP A 166 6.93 20.61 2.87
N LEU A 167 7.02 19.28 2.88
CA LEU A 167 5.97 18.38 3.33
C LEU A 167 6.34 17.71 4.65
N VAL A 168 7.40 16.89 4.69
CA VAL A 168 7.70 16.04 5.87
C VAL A 168 7.95 16.89 7.10
N GLN A 169 8.95 17.77 7.06
CA GLN A 169 9.31 18.60 8.21
C GLN A 169 8.20 19.58 8.59
N LYS A 170 7.52 20.17 7.60
CA LYS A 170 6.43 21.12 7.84
C LYS A 170 5.25 20.46 8.55
N CYS A 171 4.78 19.30 8.08
CA CYS A 171 3.70 18.57 8.73
C CYS A 171 4.08 18.12 10.14
N ILE A 172 5.29 17.59 10.35
CA ILE A 172 5.76 17.18 11.68
C ILE A 172 5.77 18.36 12.66
N ASN A 173 6.28 19.52 12.23
CA ASN A 173 6.29 20.72 13.06
C ASN A 173 4.87 21.17 13.46
N LEU A 174 3.90 21.06 12.56
CA LEU A 174 2.50 21.38 12.85
C LEU A 174 1.87 20.36 13.81
N ILE A 175 2.10 19.07 13.59
CA ILE A 175 1.61 17.97 14.46
C ILE A 175 2.17 18.13 15.88
N ASN A 176 3.46 18.42 16.02
CA ASN A 176 4.11 18.62 17.32
C ASN A 176 3.56 19.83 18.08
N LYS A 177 3.01 20.80 17.37
CA LYS A 177 2.34 21.97 17.96
C LYS A 177 0.85 21.74 18.23
N GLY A 178 0.33 20.53 18.01
CA GLY A 178 -1.09 20.20 18.12
C GLY A 178 -1.96 20.80 17.01
N LYS A 179 -1.36 21.37 15.96
CA LYS A 179 -2.06 22.02 14.84
C LYS A 179 -2.46 20.99 13.77
N ASN A 180 -3.20 19.97 14.18
CA ASN A 180 -3.51 18.81 13.33
C ASN A 180 -4.33 19.17 12.09
N LYS A 181 -5.23 20.17 12.16
CA LYS A 181 -6.00 20.62 11.01
C LYS A 181 -5.11 21.32 9.96
N GLU A 182 -4.22 22.21 10.40
CA GLU A 182 -3.24 22.87 9.50
C GLU A 182 -2.27 21.84 8.90
N ALA A 183 -1.89 20.81 9.67
CA ALA A 183 -1.07 19.70 9.17
C ALA A 183 -1.79 18.90 8.07
N TYR A 184 -3.09 18.64 8.23
CA TYR A 184 -3.92 17.99 7.23
C TYR A 184 -4.03 18.83 5.96
N GLU A 185 -4.33 20.12 6.07
CA GLU A 185 -4.42 21.04 4.92
C GLU A 185 -3.08 21.07 4.17
N THR A 186 -1.96 21.24 4.89
CA THR A 186 -0.61 21.18 4.29
C THR A 186 -0.36 19.85 3.57
N TYR A 187 -0.72 18.73 4.20
CA TYR A 187 -0.53 17.40 3.63
C TYR A 187 -1.35 17.19 2.36
N LYS A 188 -2.63 17.59 2.39
CA LYS A 188 -3.56 17.46 1.28
C LYS A 188 -3.14 18.33 0.10
N ASP A 189 -2.93 19.63 0.33
CA ASP A 189 -2.57 20.58 -0.72
C ASP A 189 -1.26 20.17 -1.41
N TYR A 190 -0.27 19.70 -0.64
CA TYR A 190 0.98 19.21 -1.22
C TYR A 190 0.76 17.92 -2.02
N SER A 191 -0.08 17.00 -1.54
CA SER A 191 -0.42 15.76 -2.26
C SER A 191 -1.10 16.06 -3.60
N GLU A 192 -2.02 17.01 -3.62
CA GLU A 192 -2.72 17.47 -4.82
C GLU A 192 -1.78 18.17 -5.80
N ALA A 193 -0.89 19.04 -5.31
CA ALA A 193 0.13 19.68 -6.15
C ALA A 193 1.12 18.68 -6.77
N LEU A 194 1.44 17.60 -6.05
CA LEU A 194 2.27 16.52 -6.60
C LEU A 194 1.52 15.70 -7.66
N GLU A 195 0.24 15.41 -7.43
CA GLU A 195 -0.60 14.75 -8.41
C GLU A 195 -0.66 15.55 -9.71
N GLU A 196 -1.05 16.83 -9.64
CA GLU A 196 -1.14 17.73 -10.81
C GLU A 196 0.19 17.81 -11.58
N LYS A 197 1.31 17.77 -10.87
CA LYS A 197 2.63 17.90 -11.47
C LYS A 197 3.14 16.62 -12.15
N TYR A 198 2.75 15.44 -11.67
CA TYR A 198 3.42 14.19 -12.04
C TYR A 198 2.49 13.11 -12.63
N LEU A 199 1.18 13.24 -12.48
CA LEU A 199 0.16 12.33 -13.03
C LEU A 199 -0.70 13.05 -14.06
#